data_AF-A0A841SXP9-F1
#
_entry.id   AF-A0A841SXP9-F1
#
_cell.length_a   1.000
_cell.length_b   1.000
_cell.length_c   1.000
_cell.angle_alpha   90.00
_cell.angle_beta   90.00
_cell.angle_gamma   90.00
#
_symmetry.space_group_name_H-M   'P 1'
#
loop_
_entity.id
_entity.type
_entity.pdbx_description
1 polymer ?
#
loop_
_entity_poly.entity_id
_entity_poly.type
_entity_poly.pdbx_seq_one_letter_code
_entity_poly.pdbx_strand_id
1 'polypeptide(L)'
;MNTSKNKSAYKITIEFNEEENRTLYSGDVIYDMNSNLFDHATISANRIVLECVRNSNGHIERVLTDLNSTMNKQITKCIAFLTATRGKIGNITKIEIEKRRGSSVKTKTYNDSEINNPINVAGRINLIIPSSDLQPLFTSKKSEVLMIALSFWLRAMSETEAGAKFEAFWRSYNALYGYIANKPNENERLRVMRAFILANPSSFPQSLSKVSVLTKEQLRKLQWRNMILNNHDIESKTEQFADFILRNHDERLIQIFQETLVYREEYLKRNYRRSVNPRTNTLYQEVTAHIANCLAAKGIRDDEVLSFLMNKYIYFVRNKLFHGEKVHPTFKVIKDYESEEIQELNDILSIFIYELIRANHLY
;
A
#
# COMPACT_ATOMS: atom_id res chain seq x y z
N MET A 1 16.16 34.55 8.08
CA MET A 1 14.87 34.92 7.46
C MET A 1 14.35 36.24 8.04
N ASN A 2 14.15 37.26 7.20
CA ASN A 2 13.51 38.54 7.58
C ASN A 2 12.00 38.43 7.27
N THR A 3 11.12 38.55 8.26
CA THR A 3 9.66 38.45 8.07
C THR A 3 8.98 39.81 8.17
N SER A 4 8.05 40.10 7.26
CA SER A 4 7.15 41.26 7.40
C SER A 4 6.23 41.09 8.62
N LYS A 5 5.66 42.20 9.16
CA LYS A 5 4.74 42.19 10.33
C LYS A 5 3.56 41.21 10.21
N ASN A 6 3.21 40.80 8.99
CA ASN A 6 2.02 39.99 8.69
C ASN A 6 2.31 38.50 8.47
N LYS A 7 3.57 38.05 8.47
CA LYS A 7 3.93 36.64 8.28
C LYS A 7 4.66 36.09 9.50
N SER A 8 4.37 34.83 9.82
CA SER A 8 5.11 34.07 10.83
C SER A 8 6.03 33.09 10.11
N ALA A 9 7.33 33.17 10.38
CA ALA A 9 8.29 32.14 9.99
C ALA A 9 8.41 31.11 11.12
N TYR A 10 8.52 29.85 10.75
CA TYR A 10 8.75 28.74 11.65
C TYR A 10 10.02 28.00 11.23
N LYS A 11 10.80 27.59 12.20
CA LYS A 11 11.87 26.61 12.03
C LYS A 11 11.61 25.45 12.97
N ILE A 12 11.39 24.27 12.40
CA ILE A 12 11.13 23.05 13.14
C ILE A 12 12.35 22.16 12.97
N THR A 13 13.00 21.81 14.07
CA THR A 13 14.17 20.94 14.11
C THR A 13 13.81 19.67 14.87
N ILE A 14 14.02 18.52 14.24
CA ILE A 14 13.79 17.20 14.83
C ILE A 14 15.13 16.47 14.85
N GLU A 15 15.61 16.11 16.03
CA GLU A 15 16.89 15.43 16.24
C GLU A 15 16.65 13.97 16.59
N PHE A 16 17.46 13.10 16.00
CA PHE A 16 17.40 11.65 16.20
C PHE A 16 18.68 11.17 16.88
N ASN A 17 18.59 10.11 17.67
CA ASN A 17 19.75 9.45 18.30
C ASN A 17 20.58 8.66 17.27
N GLU A 18 21.27 9.37 16.38
CA GLU A 18 22.08 8.83 15.30
C GLU A 18 23.34 9.71 15.12
N GLU A 19 24.49 9.08 14.89
CA GLU A 19 25.77 9.81 14.70
C GLU A 19 25.98 10.28 13.25
N GLU A 20 25.39 9.58 12.28
CA GLU A 20 25.52 9.91 10.86
C GLU A 20 24.80 11.23 10.53
N ASN A 21 25.52 12.21 9.98
CA ASN A 21 24.97 13.51 9.57
C ASN A 21 24.97 13.68 8.04
N ARG A 22 24.83 12.58 7.29
CA ARG A 22 24.76 12.64 5.83
C ARG A 22 23.43 13.23 5.39
N THR A 23 23.46 14.30 4.60
CA THR A 23 22.26 14.87 3.97
C THR A 23 21.70 13.91 2.92
N LEU A 24 20.43 13.57 3.05
CA LEU A 24 19.67 12.69 2.14
C LEU A 24 18.74 13.50 1.22
N TYR A 25 18.30 14.67 1.67
CA TYR A 25 17.46 15.59 0.91
C TYR A 25 17.70 17.02 1.37
N SER A 26 17.71 17.95 0.42
CA SER A 26 17.65 19.39 0.69
C SER A 26 16.91 20.05 -0.47
N GLY A 27 15.78 20.68 -0.19
CA GLY A 27 14.93 21.22 -1.25
C GLY A 27 13.53 21.58 -0.77
N ASP A 28 12.71 21.98 -1.73
CA ASP A 28 11.36 22.46 -1.48
C ASP A 28 10.37 21.32 -1.27
N VAL A 29 9.43 21.52 -0.36
CA VAL A 29 8.31 20.63 -0.09
C VAL A 29 7.03 21.35 -0.46
N ILE A 30 6.50 20.97 -1.62
CA ILE A 30 5.34 21.60 -2.25
C ILE A 30 4.05 21.23 -1.51
N TYR A 31 3.08 22.15 -1.55
CA TYR A 31 1.78 21.93 -0.94
C TYR A 31 0.85 21.27 -1.96
N ASP A 32 0.10 20.27 -1.51
CA ASP A 32 -0.72 19.42 -2.40
C ASP A 32 -1.69 20.24 -3.28
N MET A 33 -2.19 21.38 -2.77
CA MET A 33 -3.18 22.23 -3.43
C MET A 33 -2.59 23.41 -4.22
N ASN A 34 -1.28 23.70 -4.10
CA ASN A 34 -0.67 24.86 -4.75
C ASN A 34 0.83 24.67 -4.96
N SER A 35 1.24 24.49 -6.22
CA SER A 35 2.64 24.30 -6.59
C SER A 35 3.54 25.51 -6.31
N ASN A 36 2.94 26.69 -6.15
CA ASN A 36 3.67 27.94 -5.88
C ASN A 36 3.87 28.17 -4.37
N LEU A 37 3.33 27.31 -3.51
CA LEU A 37 3.53 27.36 -2.07
C LEU A 37 4.36 26.15 -1.64
N PHE A 38 5.44 26.43 -0.92
CA PHE A 38 6.37 25.42 -0.45
C PHE A 38 6.96 25.81 0.90
N ASP A 39 7.42 24.79 1.61
CA ASP A 39 8.35 24.91 2.74
C ASP A 39 9.72 24.40 2.29
N HIS A 40 10.79 24.75 2.99
CA HIS A 40 12.11 24.21 2.70
C HIS A 40 12.49 23.15 3.73
N ALA A 41 12.91 21.97 3.28
CA ALA A 41 13.33 20.88 4.15
C ALA A 41 14.79 20.49 3.89
N THR A 42 15.55 20.30 4.96
CA THR A 42 16.84 19.60 4.93
C THR A 42 16.74 18.37 5.81
N ILE A 43 16.93 17.20 5.21
CA ILE A 43 16.82 15.90 5.87
C ILE A 43 18.19 15.23 5.81
N SER A 44 18.69 14.91 6.98
CA SER A 44 19.94 14.17 7.22
C SER A 44 19.65 12.96 8.10
N ALA A 45 20.59 12.02 8.16
CA ALA A 45 20.42 10.78 8.92
C ALA A 45 20.07 10.99 10.41
N ASN A 46 20.56 12.07 11.03
CA ASN A 46 20.33 12.38 12.44
C ASN A 46 19.45 13.60 12.69
N ARG A 47 18.98 14.29 11.64
CA ARG A 47 18.23 15.55 11.81
C ARG A 47 17.34 15.88 10.64
N ILE A 48 16.14 16.38 10.94
CA ILE A 48 15.25 17.06 9.99
C ILE A 48 15.17 18.54 10.40
N VAL A 49 15.32 19.43 9.43
CA VAL A 49 15.04 20.87 9.58
C VAL A 49 14.00 21.26 8.55
N LEU A 50 12.87 21.79 9.01
CA LEU A 50 11.79 22.30 8.17
C LEU A 50 11.61 23.80 8.44
N GLU A 51 11.72 24.60 7.38
CA GLU A 51 11.57 26.04 7.42
C GLU A 51 10.30 26.46 6.68
N CYS A 52 9.38 27.09 7.42
CA CYS A 52 8.03 27.32 6.97
C CYS A 52 7.64 28.79 7.06
N VAL A 53 6.82 29.28 6.14
CA VAL A 53 6.22 30.63 6.23
C VAL A 53 4.70 30.53 6.19
N ARG A 54 4.01 31.16 7.15
CA ARG A 54 2.55 31.18 7.24
C ARG A 54 2.02 32.60 7.38
N ASN A 55 0.86 32.86 6.78
CA ASN A 55 0.17 34.14 6.92
C ASN A 55 -0.52 34.28 8.30
N SER A 56 -0.92 33.16 8.91
CA SER A 56 -1.60 33.16 10.20
C SER A 56 -0.63 33.14 11.38
N ASN A 57 -1.07 33.73 12.49
CA ASN A 57 -0.34 33.72 13.76
C ASN A 57 -0.76 32.53 14.64
N GLY A 58 -0.65 31.31 14.10
CA GLY A 58 -1.07 30.09 14.80
C GLY A 58 -0.34 29.86 16.14
N HIS A 59 -0.96 29.13 17.05
CA HIS A 59 -0.36 28.72 18.32
C HIS A 59 0.80 27.75 18.08
N ILE A 60 1.97 27.99 18.69
CA ILE A 60 3.17 27.18 18.46
C ILE A 60 2.97 25.75 18.98
N GLU A 61 2.14 25.59 19.99
CA GLU A 61 1.77 24.33 20.64
C GLU A 61 0.94 23.42 19.73
N ARG A 62 0.30 23.96 18.68
CA ARG A 62 -0.54 23.22 17.74
C ARG A 62 0.21 22.66 16.54
N VAL A 63 1.47 23.05 16.34
CA VAL A 63 2.28 22.66 15.16
C VAL A 63 2.41 21.14 15.03
N LEU A 64 2.57 20.42 16.16
CA LEU A 64 2.72 18.97 16.17
C LEU A 64 1.41 18.20 16.37
N THR A 65 0.38 18.83 16.93
CA THR A 65 -0.87 18.13 17.33
C THR A 65 -2.00 18.24 16.31
N ASP A 66 -1.98 19.25 15.45
CA ASP A 66 -2.95 19.37 14.36
C ASP A 66 -2.49 18.57 13.12
N LEU A 67 -2.92 17.30 13.06
CA LEU A 67 -2.62 16.38 11.95
C LEU A 67 -3.15 16.86 10.59
N ASN A 68 -4.14 17.75 10.57
CA ASN A 68 -4.69 18.30 9.34
C ASN A 68 -3.92 19.54 8.86
N SER A 69 -3.05 20.10 9.69
CA SER A 69 -2.25 21.28 9.33
C SER A 69 -1.23 20.96 8.25
N THR A 70 -0.98 21.92 7.35
CA THR A 70 0.04 21.76 6.31
C THR A 70 1.44 21.54 6.89
N MET A 71 1.74 22.16 8.04
CA MET A 71 3.03 21.94 8.73
C MET A 71 3.17 20.50 9.20
N ASN A 72 2.14 19.93 9.86
CA ASN A 72 2.20 18.54 10.30
C ASN A 72 2.30 17.56 9.12
N LYS A 73 1.58 17.82 8.02
CA LYS A 73 1.75 17.04 6.79
C LYS A 73 3.19 17.08 6.28
N GLN A 74 3.85 18.24 6.22
CA GLN A 74 5.26 18.32 5.79
C GLN A 74 6.21 17.59 6.76
N ILE A 75 5.99 17.70 8.07
CA ILE A 75 6.75 16.94 9.08
C ILE A 75 6.59 15.43 8.82
N THR A 76 5.36 14.97 8.60
CA THR A 76 5.04 13.57 8.32
C THR A 76 5.74 13.08 7.05
N LYS A 77 5.73 13.86 5.97
CA LYS A 77 6.48 13.54 4.74
C LYS A 77 7.97 13.39 5.00
N CYS A 78 8.58 14.31 5.77
CA CYS A 78 10.01 14.26 6.09
C CYS A 78 10.37 13.01 6.93
N ILE A 79 9.57 12.68 7.94
CA ILE A 79 9.78 11.48 8.78
C ILE A 79 9.61 10.21 7.96
N ALA A 80 8.56 10.12 7.13
CA ALA A 80 8.31 8.97 6.27
C ALA A 80 9.45 8.76 5.25
N PHE A 81 9.91 9.85 4.62
CA PHE A 81 11.07 9.83 3.72
C PHE A 81 12.32 9.30 4.41
N LEU A 82 12.69 9.87 5.56
CA LEU A 82 13.88 9.46 6.30
C LEU A 82 13.81 7.98 6.70
N THR A 83 12.66 7.54 7.19
CA THR A 83 12.45 6.15 7.62
C THR A 83 12.54 5.18 6.46
N ALA A 84 11.89 5.46 5.33
CA ALA A 84 11.88 4.58 4.17
C ALA A 84 13.24 4.51 3.45
N THR A 85 14.02 5.59 3.46
CA THR A 85 15.35 5.65 2.82
C THR A 85 16.48 5.06 3.64
N ARG A 86 16.32 4.95 4.96
CA ARG A 86 17.32 4.33 5.84
C ARG A 86 16.94 2.92 6.27
N GLY A 87 15.65 2.60 6.26
CA GLY A 87 15.11 1.34 6.80
C GLY A 87 15.23 1.20 8.33
N LYS A 88 15.84 2.16 9.00
CA LYS A 88 15.88 2.32 10.45
C LYS A 88 16.06 3.81 10.74
N ILE A 89 15.39 4.29 11.77
CA ILE A 89 15.66 5.60 12.36
C ILE A 89 15.91 5.42 13.85
N GLY A 90 16.81 6.23 14.41
CA GLY A 90 16.95 6.35 15.86
C GLY A 90 15.69 6.97 16.47
N ASN A 91 15.53 6.86 17.78
CA ASN A 91 14.48 7.59 18.48
C ASN A 91 14.70 9.10 18.32
N ILE A 92 13.61 9.84 18.19
CA ILE A 92 13.61 11.29 18.26
C ILE A 92 13.96 11.68 19.69
N THR A 93 15.06 12.40 19.88
CA THR A 93 15.54 12.83 21.20
C THR A 93 15.06 14.23 21.56
N LYS A 94 14.85 15.07 20.56
CA LYS A 94 14.46 16.47 20.74
C LYS A 94 13.68 16.99 19.53
N ILE A 95 12.64 17.76 19.81
CA ILE A 95 11.96 18.61 18.81
C ILE A 95 12.01 20.06 19.27
N GLU A 96 12.54 20.95 18.45
CA GLU A 96 12.59 22.38 18.71
C GLU A 96 11.82 23.14 17.64
N ILE A 97 10.87 23.97 18.07
CA ILE A 97 10.07 24.81 17.20
C ILE A 97 10.37 26.26 17.56
N GLU A 98 10.93 26.99 16.61
CA GLU A 98 11.13 28.43 16.70
C GLU A 98 10.10 29.12 15.80
N LYS A 99 9.42 30.13 16.33
CA LYS A 99 8.48 30.97 15.60
C LYS A 99 8.93 32.42 15.66
N ARG A 100 9.12 33.05 14.51
CA ARG A 100 9.44 34.48 14.36
C ARG A 100 8.31 35.24 13.71
N ARG A 101 7.92 36.38 14.29
CA ARG A 101 6.98 37.35 13.68
C ARG A 101 7.41 38.76 14.02
N GLY A 102 7.89 39.51 13.02
CA GLY A 102 8.55 40.80 13.26
C GLY A 102 9.80 40.61 14.13
N SER A 103 9.89 41.33 15.25
CA SER A 103 10.96 41.17 16.25
C SER A 103 10.67 40.10 17.31
N SER A 104 9.44 39.58 17.38
CA SER A 104 9.07 38.58 18.38
C SER A 104 9.57 37.20 17.98
N VAL A 105 10.27 36.54 18.90
CA VAL A 105 10.70 35.15 18.78
C VAL A 105 10.07 34.36 19.93
N LYS A 106 9.46 33.22 19.59
CA LYS A 106 8.97 32.24 20.56
C LYS A 106 9.58 30.88 20.24
N THR A 107 9.99 30.17 21.27
CA THR A 107 10.55 28.83 21.12
C THR A 107 9.77 27.85 22.00
N LYS A 108 9.50 26.66 21.47
CA LYS A 108 8.96 25.53 22.21
C LYS A 108 9.84 24.32 21.94
N THR A 109 10.29 23.69 23.01
CA THR A 109 11.10 22.47 22.96
C THR A 109 10.31 21.33 23.58
N TYR A 110 10.42 20.16 22.96
CA TYR A 110 9.93 18.88 23.46
C TYR A 110 11.14 17.96 23.60
N ASN A 111 11.29 17.34 24.76
CA ASN A 111 12.35 16.36 25.02
C ASN A 111 11.80 14.93 24.87
N ASP A 112 12.68 13.92 24.83
CA ASP A 112 12.34 12.49 24.65
C ASP A 112 11.13 12.01 25.47
N SER A 113 11.01 12.42 26.74
CA SER A 113 9.88 12.05 27.61
C SER A 113 8.50 12.53 27.15
N GLU A 114 8.43 13.56 26.30
CA GLU A 114 7.20 14.12 25.74
C GLU A 114 6.91 13.60 24.32
N ILE A 115 7.83 12.84 23.73
CA ILE A 115 7.78 12.46 22.31
C ILE A 115 7.30 11.03 22.16
N ASN A 116 6.16 10.87 21.47
CA ASN A 116 5.73 9.57 21.01
C ASN A 116 6.49 9.20 19.73
N ASN A 117 7.46 8.30 19.84
CA ASN A 117 8.24 7.82 18.70
C ASN A 117 7.33 7.02 17.74
N PRO A 118 7.05 7.54 16.53
CA PRO A 118 5.93 7.06 15.71
C PRO A 118 6.16 5.66 15.12
N ILE A 119 7.41 5.22 15.00
CA ILE A 119 7.77 3.97 14.35
C ILE A 119 8.99 3.38 15.07
N ASN A 120 8.76 2.59 16.11
CA ASN A 120 9.82 1.79 16.72
C ASN A 120 9.99 0.50 15.90
N VAL A 121 10.68 0.58 14.76
CA VAL A 121 11.11 -0.64 14.07
C VAL A 121 12.24 -1.22 14.92
N ALA A 122 11.89 -2.14 15.82
CA ALA A 122 12.88 -2.82 16.67
C ALA A 122 13.95 -3.59 15.84
N GLY A 123 13.73 -3.76 14.53
CA GLY A 123 14.67 -4.31 13.56
C GLY A 123 14.90 -3.40 12.34
N ARG A 124 15.87 -3.74 11.49
CA ARG A 124 16.06 -3.07 10.19
C ARG A 124 14.95 -3.49 9.21
N ILE A 125 14.36 -2.53 8.52
CA ILE A 125 13.58 -2.76 7.30
C ILE A 125 14.56 -3.18 6.20
N ASN A 126 14.39 -4.39 5.67
CA ASN A 126 15.23 -4.93 4.59
C ASN A 126 14.89 -4.35 3.20
N LEU A 127 13.77 -3.63 3.08
CA LEU A 127 13.29 -3.01 1.84
C LEU A 127 13.52 -1.50 1.86
N ILE A 128 14.77 -1.07 1.61
CA ILE A 128 15.11 0.35 1.59
C ILE A 128 14.69 0.96 0.24
N ILE A 129 14.00 2.11 0.28
CA ILE A 129 13.60 2.84 -0.93
C ILE A 129 14.67 3.88 -1.26
N PRO A 130 15.22 3.91 -2.49
CA PRO A 130 16.14 4.96 -2.91
C PRO A 130 15.52 6.36 -2.75
N SER A 131 16.32 7.33 -2.31
CA SER A 131 15.85 8.72 -2.14
C SER A 131 15.34 9.34 -3.44
N SER A 132 15.89 8.92 -4.59
CA SER A 132 15.42 9.33 -5.93
C SER A 132 13.96 8.93 -6.17
N ASP A 133 13.59 7.71 -5.77
CA ASP A 133 12.25 7.15 -6.03
C ASP A 133 11.19 7.84 -5.16
N LEU A 134 11.60 8.47 -4.05
CA LEU A 134 10.74 9.23 -3.14
C LEU A 134 10.71 10.73 -3.40
N GLN A 135 11.45 11.27 -4.37
CA GLN A 135 11.36 12.69 -4.74
C GLN A 135 9.90 13.18 -4.98
N PRO A 136 9.03 12.38 -5.63
CA PRO A 136 7.63 12.77 -5.84
C PRO A 136 6.82 12.94 -4.56
N LEU A 137 7.30 12.43 -3.41
CA LEU A 137 6.71 12.73 -2.10
C LEU A 137 6.74 14.23 -1.80
N PHE A 138 7.69 14.99 -2.32
CA PHE A 138 7.83 16.42 -2.02
C PHE A 138 7.36 17.33 -3.15
N THR A 139 7.35 16.85 -4.40
CA THR A 139 7.22 17.73 -5.58
C THR A 139 6.01 17.45 -6.46
N SER A 140 5.25 16.37 -6.21
CA SER A 140 4.22 15.91 -7.14
C SER A 140 2.80 15.99 -6.59
N LYS A 141 1.80 15.92 -7.49
CA LYS A 141 0.37 15.86 -7.13
C LYS A 141 -0.02 14.56 -6.39
N LYS A 142 0.80 13.52 -6.44
CA LYS A 142 0.61 12.26 -5.69
C LYS A 142 1.26 12.29 -4.30
N SER A 143 1.81 13.43 -3.88
CA SER A 143 2.48 13.60 -2.59
C SER A 143 1.63 13.09 -1.41
N GLU A 144 0.36 13.50 -1.32
CA GLU A 144 -0.53 13.05 -0.24
C GLU A 144 -0.77 11.54 -0.27
N VAL A 145 -1.00 10.97 -1.45
CA VAL A 145 -1.20 9.52 -1.61
C VAL A 145 0.06 8.74 -1.22
N LEU A 146 1.25 9.20 -1.65
CA LEU A 146 2.52 8.58 -1.28
C LEU A 146 2.79 8.70 0.22
N MET A 147 2.46 9.84 0.84
CA MET A 147 2.58 10.03 2.28
C MET A 147 1.70 9.03 3.05
N ILE A 148 0.44 8.88 2.65
CA ILE A 148 -0.49 7.92 3.26
C ILE A 148 -0.02 6.48 3.03
N ALA A 149 0.40 6.15 1.81
CA ALA A 149 0.89 4.81 1.50
C ALA A 149 2.14 4.46 2.32
N LEU A 150 3.11 5.37 2.41
CA LEU A 150 4.34 5.17 3.18
C LEU A 150 4.07 5.07 4.67
N SER A 151 3.20 5.91 5.25
CA SER A 151 2.91 5.87 6.68
C SER A 151 2.33 4.51 7.09
N PHE A 152 1.38 3.99 6.32
CA PHE A 152 0.81 2.67 6.56
C PHE A 152 1.78 1.52 6.27
N TRP A 153 2.60 1.63 5.21
CA TRP A 153 3.60 0.61 4.91
C TRP A 153 4.65 0.53 6.02
N LEU A 154 5.17 1.66 6.48
CA LEU A 154 6.14 1.70 7.58
C LEU A 154 5.53 1.21 8.91
N ARG A 155 4.27 1.55 9.19
CA ARG A 155 3.53 0.99 10.34
C ARG A 155 3.43 -0.53 10.24
N ALA A 156 3.09 -1.06 9.08
CA ALA A 156 3.03 -2.51 8.88
C ALA A 156 4.41 -3.17 9.10
N MET A 157 5.49 -2.51 8.68
CA MET A 157 6.85 -3.00 8.92
C MET A 157 7.24 -3.05 10.41
N SER A 158 6.63 -2.23 11.27
CA SER A 158 6.84 -2.29 12.72
C SER A 158 5.94 -3.29 13.46
N GLU A 159 4.86 -3.77 12.81
CA GLU A 159 3.92 -4.67 13.48
C GLU A 159 4.40 -6.12 13.55
N THR A 160 4.10 -6.74 14.70
CA THR A 160 4.38 -8.14 15.01
C THR A 160 3.18 -9.05 14.80
N GLU A 161 1.96 -8.53 14.98
CA GLU A 161 0.71 -9.28 14.79
C GLU A 161 0.32 -9.30 13.30
N ALA A 162 0.04 -10.49 12.77
CA ALA A 162 -0.14 -10.72 11.34
C ALA A 162 -1.36 -9.98 10.77
N GLY A 163 -2.48 -9.95 11.50
CA GLY A 163 -3.71 -9.25 11.12
C GLY A 163 -3.54 -7.73 11.07
N ALA A 164 -2.95 -7.12 12.10
CA ALA A 164 -2.66 -5.69 12.18
C ALA A 164 -1.66 -5.27 11.09
N LYS A 165 -0.63 -6.10 10.86
CA LYS A 165 0.31 -5.92 9.75
C LYS A 165 -0.41 -5.95 8.40
N PHE A 166 -1.30 -6.93 8.20
CA PHE A 166 -2.09 -7.05 6.98
C PHE A 166 -3.02 -5.86 6.76
N GLU A 167 -3.70 -5.38 7.81
CA GLU A 167 -4.55 -4.20 7.73
C GLU A 167 -3.77 -2.95 7.32
N ALA A 168 -2.61 -2.73 7.94
CA ALA A 168 -1.76 -1.61 7.60
C ALA A 168 -1.24 -1.71 6.15
N PHE A 169 -0.76 -2.87 5.70
CA PHE A 169 -0.39 -3.05 4.30
C PHE A 169 -1.57 -2.87 3.34
N TRP A 170 -2.76 -3.38 3.67
CA TRP A 170 -3.95 -3.19 2.84
C TRP A 170 -4.30 -1.70 2.70
N ARG A 171 -4.25 -0.93 3.79
CA ARG A 171 -4.51 0.52 3.76
C ARG A 171 -3.48 1.26 2.90
N SER A 172 -2.22 0.85 2.97
CA SER A 172 -1.16 1.35 2.08
C SER A 172 -1.47 1.05 0.62
N TYR A 173 -1.81 -0.21 0.31
CA TYR A 173 -2.16 -0.62 -1.05
C TYR A 173 -3.40 0.11 -1.57
N ASN A 174 -4.44 0.28 -0.75
CA ASN A 174 -5.67 0.99 -1.10
C ASN A 174 -5.45 2.46 -1.45
N ALA A 175 -4.55 3.15 -0.75
CA ALA A 175 -4.17 4.50 -1.14
C ALA A 175 -3.59 4.52 -2.56
N LEU A 176 -2.67 3.59 -2.87
CA LEU A 176 -2.00 3.51 -4.16
C LEU A 176 -2.95 3.10 -5.29
N TYR A 177 -3.67 1.99 -5.16
CA TYR A 177 -4.58 1.55 -6.23
C TYR A 177 -5.77 2.50 -6.41
N GLY A 178 -6.20 3.18 -5.34
CA GLY A 178 -7.22 4.22 -5.42
C GLY A 178 -6.81 5.34 -6.35
N TYR A 179 -5.56 5.80 -6.23
CA TYR A 179 -4.98 6.82 -7.08
C TYR A 179 -4.73 6.33 -8.51
N ILE A 180 -4.05 5.19 -8.67
CA ILE A 180 -3.67 4.62 -9.98
C ILE A 180 -4.90 4.39 -10.85
N ALA A 181 -5.95 3.79 -10.29
CA ALA A 181 -7.13 3.46 -11.06
C ALA A 181 -8.08 4.65 -11.27
N ASN A 182 -8.16 5.55 -10.29
CA ASN A 182 -9.06 6.71 -10.28
C ASN A 182 -10.51 6.36 -10.69
N LYS A 183 -11.04 5.26 -10.15
CA LYS A 183 -12.43 4.80 -10.38
C LYS A 183 -13.27 4.95 -9.12
N PRO A 184 -14.60 5.14 -9.21
CA PRO A 184 -15.46 5.22 -8.03
C PRO A 184 -15.65 3.85 -7.36
N ASN A 185 -15.70 2.78 -8.15
CA ASN A 185 -16.00 1.43 -7.68
C ASN A 185 -14.72 0.63 -7.40
N GLU A 186 -14.65 -0.03 -6.25
CA GLU A 186 -13.47 -0.81 -5.84
C GLU A 186 -13.15 -1.99 -6.77
N ASN A 187 -14.17 -2.71 -7.27
CA ASN A 187 -13.95 -3.79 -8.23
C ASN A 187 -13.37 -3.29 -9.56
N GLU A 188 -13.77 -2.10 -10.01
CA GLU A 188 -13.18 -1.47 -11.19
C GLU A 188 -11.73 -1.07 -10.94
N ARG A 189 -11.41 -0.55 -9.74
CA ARG A 189 -10.02 -0.23 -9.38
C ARG A 189 -9.13 -1.47 -9.45
N LEU A 190 -9.58 -2.58 -8.89
CA LEU A 190 -8.83 -3.85 -8.91
C LEU A 190 -8.69 -4.45 -10.31
N ARG A 191 -9.63 -4.18 -11.23
CA ARG A 191 -9.47 -4.53 -12.66
C ARG A 191 -8.40 -3.69 -13.34
N VAL A 192 -8.37 -2.38 -13.08
CA VAL A 192 -7.30 -1.51 -13.59
C VAL A 192 -5.94 -1.93 -13.04
N MET A 193 -5.87 -2.27 -11.75
CA MET A 193 -4.63 -2.78 -11.15
C MET A 193 -4.16 -4.09 -11.78
N ARG A 194 -5.08 -5.00 -12.14
CA ARG A 194 -4.69 -6.19 -12.91
C ARG A 194 -4.02 -5.77 -14.22
N ALA A 195 -4.66 -4.92 -15.01
CA ALA A 195 -4.09 -4.46 -16.28
C ALA A 195 -2.73 -3.78 -16.08
N PHE A 196 -2.58 -2.97 -15.03
CA PHE A 196 -1.33 -2.32 -14.68
C PHE A 196 -0.19 -3.31 -14.38
N ILE A 197 -0.45 -4.34 -13.57
CA ILE A 197 0.54 -5.38 -13.23
C ILE A 197 0.97 -6.15 -14.49
N LEU A 198 0.00 -6.58 -15.31
CA LEU A 198 0.28 -7.35 -16.52
C LEU A 198 1.04 -6.54 -17.59
N ALA A 199 0.80 -5.22 -17.65
CA ALA A 199 1.47 -4.33 -18.60
C ALA A 199 2.89 -3.95 -18.15
N ASN A 200 3.21 -4.04 -16.85
CA ASN A 200 4.47 -3.55 -16.28
C ASN A 200 5.18 -4.61 -15.41
N PRO A 201 5.38 -5.86 -15.86
CA PRO A 201 6.00 -6.90 -15.02
C PRO A 201 7.42 -6.55 -14.58
N SER A 202 8.16 -5.81 -15.40
CA SER A 202 9.53 -5.36 -15.10
C SER A 202 9.62 -4.43 -13.89
N SER A 203 8.50 -3.83 -13.46
CA SER A 203 8.43 -3.03 -12.24
C SER A 203 8.22 -3.84 -10.97
N PHE A 204 8.01 -5.16 -11.09
CA PHE A 204 7.73 -6.06 -9.96
C PHE A 204 8.72 -7.25 -9.85
N PRO A 205 10.03 -7.08 -10.05
CA PRO A 205 10.97 -8.20 -10.15
C PRO A 205 11.01 -9.09 -8.90
N GLN A 206 10.96 -8.52 -7.70
CA GLN A 206 11.01 -9.28 -6.44
C GLN A 206 9.67 -9.95 -6.14
N SER A 207 8.55 -9.26 -6.36
CA SER A 207 7.23 -9.87 -6.23
C SER A 207 7.04 -11.02 -7.22
N LEU A 208 7.48 -10.86 -8.47
CA LEU A 208 7.45 -11.93 -9.47
C LEU A 208 8.33 -13.10 -9.05
N SER A 209 9.55 -12.86 -8.57
CA SER A 209 10.42 -13.91 -8.05
C SER A 209 9.82 -14.67 -6.85
N LYS A 210 8.98 -14.01 -6.02
CA LYS A 210 8.28 -14.66 -4.91
C LYS A 210 7.16 -15.57 -5.39
N VAL A 211 6.44 -15.19 -6.43
CA VAL A 211 5.34 -16.01 -6.96
C VAL A 211 5.83 -17.09 -7.94
N SER A 212 6.99 -16.91 -8.58
CA SER A 212 7.54 -17.87 -9.54
C SER A 212 7.89 -19.21 -8.90
N VAL A 213 8.22 -19.22 -7.61
CA VAL A 213 8.49 -20.45 -6.85
C VAL A 213 7.23 -21.14 -6.33
N LEU A 214 6.06 -20.50 -6.46
CA LEU A 214 4.80 -21.10 -6.02
C LEU A 214 4.35 -22.17 -7.01
N THR A 215 4.19 -23.38 -6.49
CA THR A 215 3.57 -24.52 -7.16
C THR A 215 2.04 -24.44 -7.09
N LYS A 216 1.38 -25.25 -7.91
CA LYS A 216 -0.07 -25.47 -7.81
C LYS A 216 -0.46 -25.90 -6.40
N GLU A 217 0.29 -26.82 -5.79
CA GLU A 217 0.02 -27.36 -4.44
C GLU A 217 0.07 -26.26 -3.38
N GLN A 218 1.05 -25.35 -3.47
CA GLN A 218 1.14 -24.20 -2.59
C GLN A 218 -0.02 -23.23 -2.81
N LEU A 219 -0.38 -22.91 -4.06
CA LEU A 219 -1.53 -22.05 -4.34
C LEU A 219 -2.86 -22.70 -3.93
N ARG A 220 -2.97 -24.03 -3.95
CA ARG A 220 -4.20 -24.77 -3.60
C ARG A 220 -4.53 -24.74 -2.11
N LYS A 221 -3.54 -24.45 -1.26
CA LYS A 221 -3.68 -24.22 0.19
C LYS A 221 -4.62 -23.04 0.49
N LEU A 222 -4.69 -22.05 -0.39
CA LEU A 222 -5.59 -20.91 -0.22
C LEU A 222 -7.06 -21.36 -0.10
N GLN A 223 -7.90 -20.52 0.50
CA GLN A 223 -9.31 -20.80 0.78
C GLN A 223 -10.21 -20.66 -0.47
N TRP A 224 -9.87 -21.34 -1.56
CA TRP A 224 -10.54 -21.24 -2.88
C TRP A 224 -12.06 -21.37 -2.82
N ARG A 225 -12.56 -22.38 -2.10
CA ARG A 225 -14.00 -22.58 -1.94
C ARG A 225 -14.65 -21.36 -1.29
N ASN A 226 -14.10 -20.87 -0.19
CA ASN A 226 -14.66 -19.74 0.53
C ASN A 226 -14.59 -18.46 -0.32
N MET A 227 -13.48 -18.24 -1.03
CA MET A 227 -13.32 -17.10 -1.94
C MET A 227 -14.35 -17.14 -3.09
N ILE A 228 -14.49 -18.29 -3.76
CA ILE A 228 -15.43 -18.44 -4.89
C ILE A 228 -16.88 -18.26 -4.40
N LEU A 229 -17.23 -18.91 -3.29
CA LEU A 229 -18.59 -18.83 -2.77
C LEU A 229 -18.92 -17.46 -2.17
N ASN A 230 -17.94 -16.71 -1.67
CA ASN A 230 -18.13 -15.34 -1.19
C ASN A 230 -18.27 -14.34 -2.36
N ASN A 231 -17.40 -14.43 -3.37
CA ASN A 231 -17.39 -13.48 -4.48
C ASN A 231 -18.51 -13.73 -5.50
N HIS A 232 -18.93 -14.99 -5.65
CA HIS A 232 -19.89 -15.44 -6.65
C HIS A 232 -21.01 -16.27 -6.01
N ASP A 233 -21.55 -15.81 -4.88
CA ASP A 233 -22.57 -16.44 -4.04
C ASP A 233 -23.85 -16.90 -4.78
N ILE A 234 -24.34 -16.11 -5.73
CA ILE A 234 -25.63 -16.28 -6.41
C ILE A 234 -25.53 -16.47 -7.93
N GLU A 235 -26.56 -17.05 -8.54
CA GLU A 235 -26.61 -17.36 -9.97
C GLU A 235 -26.47 -16.12 -10.88
N SER A 236 -26.93 -14.94 -10.46
CA SER A 236 -26.77 -13.71 -11.23
C SER A 236 -25.30 -13.26 -11.41
N LYS A 237 -24.37 -13.80 -10.61
CA LYS A 237 -22.92 -13.55 -10.70
C LYS A 237 -22.17 -14.60 -11.54
N THR A 238 -22.87 -15.54 -12.18
CA THR A 238 -22.25 -16.65 -12.93
C THR A 238 -21.37 -16.19 -14.08
N GLU A 239 -21.77 -15.17 -14.84
CA GLU A 239 -20.91 -14.59 -15.89
C GLU A 239 -19.62 -14.01 -15.31
N GLN A 240 -19.69 -13.35 -14.17
CA GLN A 240 -18.50 -12.80 -13.52
C GLN A 240 -17.54 -13.89 -13.03
N PHE A 241 -18.09 -15.06 -12.66
CA PHE A 241 -17.29 -16.24 -12.32
C PHE A 241 -16.66 -16.87 -13.58
N ALA A 242 -17.40 -16.98 -14.69
CA ALA A 242 -16.84 -17.41 -15.96
C ALA A 242 -15.71 -16.46 -16.42
N ASP A 243 -15.96 -15.15 -16.42
CA ASP A 243 -14.96 -14.12 -16.73
C ASP A 243 -13.76 -14.15 -15.77
N PHE A 244 -13.93 -14.67 -14.56
CA PHE A 244 -12.84 -14.88 -13.62
C PHE A 244 -11.90 -15.99 -14.03
N ILE A 245 -12.42 -17.07 -14.59
CA ILE A 245 -11.59 -18.15 -15.10
C ILE A 245 -10.98 -17.76 -16.45
N LEU A 246 -11.81 -17.26 -17.38
CA LEU A 246 -11.45 -16.97 -18.77
C LEU A 246 -10.34 -15.92 -18.93
N ARG A 247 -10.08 -15.10 -17.92
CA ARG A 247 -9.04 -14.06 -17.97
C ARG A 247 -7.65 -14.53 -17.52
N ASN A 248 -7.49 -15.77 -17.09
CA ASN A 248 -6.22 -16.34 -16.64
C ASN A 248 -5.78 -17.47 -17.58
N HIS A 249 -4.48 -17.60 -17.76
CA HIS A 249 -3.79 -18.54 -18.63
C HIS A 249 -2.63 -19.25 -17.90
N ASP A 250 -2.20 -18.77 -16.73
CA ASP A 250 -1.21 -19.46 -15.90
C ASP A 250 -1.65 -20.91 -15.59
N GLU A 251 -0.81 -21.88 -15.94
CA GLU A 251 -1.11 -23.30 -15.78
C GLU A 251 -1.50 -23.65 -14.33
N ARG A 252 -0.82 -23.08 -13.33
CA ARG A 252 -1.07 -23.42 -11.92
C ARG A 252 -2.46 -22.95 -11.49
N LEU A 253 -2.85 -21.74 -11.88
CA LEU A 253 -4.20 -21.23 -11.62
C LEU A 253 -5.25 -22.03 -12.39
N ILE A 254 -5.00 -22.38 -13.65
CA ILE A 254 -5.94 -23.12 -14.49
C ILE A 254 -6.20 -24.53 -13.96
N GLN A 255 -5.16 -25.22 -13.48
CA GLN A 255 -5.32 -26.51 -12.82
C GLN A 255 -6.23 -26.40 -11.58
N ILE A 256 -6.08 -25.33 -10.78
CA ILE A 256 -6.95 -25.12 -9.61
C ILE A 256 -8.38 -24.74 -10.04
N PHE A 257 -8.55 -23.95 -11.09
CA PHE A 257 -9.88 -23.64 -11.64
C PHE A 257 -10.60 -24.90 -12.12
N GLN A 258 -9.88 -25.83 -12.74
CA GLN A 258 -10.44 -27.13 -13.13
C GLN A 258 -10.96 -27.90 -11.91
N GLU A 259 -10.17 -28.00 -10.84
CA GLU A 259 -10.56 -28.72 -9.61
C GLU A 259 -11.72 -28.05 -8.86
N THR A 260 -11.80 -26.72 -8.93
CA THR A 260 -12.77 -25.94 -8.14
C THR A 260 -14.04 -25.57 -8.92
N LEU A 261 -14.12 -25.96 -10.19
CA LEU A 261 -15.27 -25.70 -11.06
C LEU A 261 -16.56 -26.27 -10.48
N VAL A 262 -16.48 -27.43 -9.82
CA VAL A 262 -17.60 -28.13 -9.17
C VAL A 262 -18.42 -27.25 -8.22
N TYR A 263 -17.83 -26.19 -7.66
CA TYR A 263 -18.53 -25.28 -6.76
C TYR A 263 -19.61 -24.43 -7.45
N ARG A 264 -19.52 -24.24 -8.78
CA ARG A 264 -20.44 -23.41 -9.58
C ARG A 264 -20.83 -24.01 -10.92
N GLU A 265 -20.46 -25.27 -11.15
CA GLU A 265 -20.69 -26.00 -12.40
C GLU A 265 -22.15 -25.96 -12.85
N GLU A 266 -23.09 -26.21 -11.93
CA GLU A 266 -24.52 -26.22 -12.27
C GLU A 266 -25.05 -24.87 -12.76
N TYR A 267 -24.53 -23.76 -12.21
CA TYR A 267 -24.88 -22.44 -12.70
C TYR A 267 -24.26 -22.19 -14.08
N LEU A 268 -23.02 -22.61 -14.31
CA LEU A 268 -22.35 -22.48 -15.61
C LEU A 268 -23.06 -23.27 -16.72
N LYS A 269 -23.57 -24.47 -16.42
CA LYS A 269 -24.32 -25.31 -17.38
C LYS A 269 -25.66 -24.69 -17.78
N ARG A 270 -26.30 -23.96 -16.87
CA ARG A 270 -27.62 -23.35 -17.08
C ARG A 270 -27.57 -21.96 -17.72
N ASN A 271 -26.42 -21.30 -17.69
CA ASN A 271 -26.29 -19.91 -18.12
C ASN A 271 -25.50 -19.77 -19.43
N TYR A 272 -25.83 -18.72 -20.17
CA TYR A 272 -25.22 -18.33 -21.45
C TYR A 272 -24.78 -16.88 -21.35
N ARG A 273 -23.85 -16.47 -22.22
CA ARG A 273 -23.39 -15.08 -22.27
C ARG A 273 -24.51 -14.16 -22.73
N ARG A 274 -24.93 -13.24 -21.86
CA ARG A 274 -26.01 -12.27 -22.09
C ARG A 274 -25.72 -11.33 -23.25
N SER A 275 -24.46 -11.02 -23.50
CA SER A 275 -24.02 -10.11 -24.57
C SER A 275 -24.02 -10.74 -25.96
N VAL A 276 -24.16 -12.08 -26.09
CA VAL A 276 -24.07 -12.79 -27.36
C VAL A 276 -25.46 -13.23 -27.81
N ASN A 277 -25.91 -12.72 -28.95
CA ASN A 277 -27.14 -13.15 -29.63
C ASN A 277 -26.79 -13.58 -31.07
N PRO A 278 -27.05 -14.82 -31.50
CA PRO A 278 -27.69 -15.92 -30.77
C PRO A 278 -26.78 -16.61 -29.72
N ARG A 279 -27.39 -17.20 -28.68
CA ARG A 279 -26.68 -17.96 -27.63
C ARG A 279 -26.27 -19.32 -28.16
N THR A 280 -24.99 -19.50 -28.48
CA THR A 280 -24.47 -20.72 -29.13
C THR A 280 -23.83 -21.70 -28.16
N ASN A 281 -23.13 -21.21 -27.12
CA ASN A 281 -22.45 -22.03 -26.12
C ASN A 281 -22.86 -21.63 -24.70
N THR A 282 -23.01 -22.61 -23.81
CA THR A 282 -23.13 -22.37 -22.38
C THR A 282 -21.83 -21.81 -21.82
N LEU A 283 -21.90 -21.08 -20.69
CA LEU A 283 -20.70 -20.61 -20.00
C LEU A 283 -19.81 -21.77 -19.56
N TYR A 284 -20.40 -22.94 -19.26
CA TYR A 284 -19.64 -24.16 -18.96
C TYR A 284 -18.78 -24.61 -20.14
N GLN A 285 -19.33 -24.64 -21.35
CA GLN A 285 -18.57 -25.01 -22.56
C GLN A 285 -17.44 -24.00 -22.84
N GLU A 286 -17.70 -22.70 -22.69
CA GLU A 286 -16.66 -21.68 -22.85
C GLU A 286 -15.51 -21.87 -21.84
N VAL A 287 -15.84 -22.04 -20.56
CA VAL A 287 -14.84 -22.19 -19.49
C VAL A 287 -14.05 -23.48 -19.62
N THR A 288 -14.70 -24.61 -19.91
CA THR A 288 -14.01 -25.91 -20.04
C THR A 288 -13.11 -25.95 -21.27
N ALA A 289 -13.53 -25.37 -22.40
CA ALA A 289 -12.68 -25.22 -23.58
C ALA A 289 -11.46 -24.35 -23.28
N HIS A 290 -11.65 -23.22 -22.59
CA HIS A 290 -10.54 -22.36 -22.16
C HIS A 290 -9.53 -23.08 -21.25
N ILE A 291 -10.02 -23.79 -20.24
CA ILE A 291 -9.18 -24.59 -19.34
C ILE A 291 -8.38 -25.63 -20.13
N ALA A 292 -9.04 -26.40 -20.99
CA ALA A 292 -8.37 -27.43 -21.80
C ALA A 292 -7.27 -26.83 -22.70
N ASN A 293 -7.55 -25.70 -23.35
CA ASN A 293 -6.58 -25.00 -24.19
C ASN A 293 -5.36 -24.50 -23.40
N CYS A 294 -5.59 -23.91 -22.22
CA CYS A 294 -4.50 -23.43 -21.38
C CYS A 294 -3.65 -24.57 -20.82
N LEU A 295 -4.28 -25.68 -20.40
CA LEU A 295 -3.56 -26.87 -19.94
C LEU A 295 -2.73 -27.54 -21.04
N ALA A 296 -3.21 -27.51 -22.28
CA ALA A 296 -2.44 -27.99 -23.44
C ALA A 296 -1.22 -27.09 -23.71
N ALA A 297 -1.36 -25.78 -23.53
CA ALA A 297 -0.29 -24.81 -23.76
C ALA A 297 0.80 -24.80 -22.67
N LYS A 298 0.48 -25.19 -21.42
CA LYS A 298 1.40 -25.24 -20.27
C LYS A 298 2.14 -23.91 -20.03
N GLY A 299 1.42 -22.80 -20.17
CA GLY A 299 1.98 -21.46 -20.03
C GLY A 299 2.19 -21.07 -18.57
N ILE A 300 3.38 -20.61 -18.22
CA ILE A 300 3.66 -20.00 -16.91
C ILE A 300 3.55 -18.48 -17.02
N ARG A 301 2.73 -17.88 -16.16
CA ARG A 301 2.36 -16.46 -16.14
C ARG A 301 2.38 -15.94 -14.70
N ASP A 302 3.58 -15.69 -14.19
CA ASP A 302 3.81 -15.18 -12.83
C ASP A 302 3.11 -13.84 -12.58
N ASP A 303 2.99 -13.00 -13.60
CA ASP A 303 2.24 -11.74 -13.58
C ASP A 303 0.75 -11.95 -13.29
N GLU A 304 0.16 -13.00 -13.84
CA GLU A 304 -1.23 -13.36 -13.56
C GLU A 304 -1.41 -13.92 -12.15
N VAL A 305 -0.46 -14.72 -11.65
CA VAL A 305 -0.46 -15.22 -10.25
C VAL A 305 -0.32 -14.06 -9.27
N LEU A 306 0.62 -13.15 -9.51
CA LEU A 306 0.80 -11.95 -8.69
C LEU A 306 -0.48 -11.11 -8.70
N SER A 307 -1.05 -10.84 -9.88
CA SER A 307 -2.32 -10.10 -9.97
C SER A 307 -3.45 -10.83 -9.27
N PHE A 308 -3.51 -12.17 -9.32
CA PHE A 308 -4.55 -12.93 -8.64
C PHE A 308 -4.44 -12.75 -7.12
N LEU A 309 -3.24 -12.94 -6.56
CA LEU A 309 -2.99 -12.80 -5.13
C LEU A 309 -3.32 -11.37 -4.65
N MET A 310 -2.78 -10.35 -5.32
CA MET A 310 -2.93 -8.95 -4.88
C MET A 310 -4.35 -8.41 -5.08
N ASN A 311 -5.02 -8.73 -6.20
CA ASN A 311 -6.28 -8.08 -6.58
C ASN A 311 -7.53 -8.91 -6.31
N LYS A 312 -7.39 -10.23 -6.08
CA LYS A 312 -8.54 -11.10 -5.82
C LYS A 312 -8.45 -11.78 -4.48
N TYR A 313 -7.33 -12.42 -4.18
CA TYR A 313 -7.21 -13.18 -2.94
C TYR A 313 -7.13 -12.28 -1.70
N ILE A 314 -6.22 -11.31 -1.70
CA ILE A 314 -6.07 -10.36 -0.58
C ILE A 314 -7.36 -9.56 -0.36
N TYR A 315 -8.08 -9.19 -1.43
CA TYR A 315 -9.38 -8.52 -1.29
C TYR A 315 -10.42 -9.39 -0.55
N PHE A 316 -10.47 -10.68 -0.87
CA PHE A 316 -11.31 -11.64 -0.16
C PHE A 316 -10.91 -11.76 1.32
N VAL A 317 -9.61 -11.93 1.60
CA VAL A 317 -9.08 -12.02 2.97
C VAL A 317 -9.43 -10.75 3.76
N ARG A 318 -9.26 -9.57 3.15
CA ARG A 318 -9.64 -8.28 3.72
C ARG A 318 -11.11 -8.23 4.12
N ASN A 319 -12.02 -8.63 3.23
CA ASN A 319 -13.45 -8.63 3.55
C ASN A 319 -13.73 -9.59 4.72
N LYS A 320 -13.10 -10.77 4.71
CA LYS A 320 -13.26 -11.76 5.79
C LYS A 320 -12.72 -11.28 7.15
N LEU A 321 -11.60 -10.54 7.17
CA LEU A 321 -10.97 -10.07 8.41
C LEU A 321 -11.64 -8.84 9.00
N PHE A 322 -12.11 -7.90 8.17
CA PHE A 322 -12.59 -6.59 8.64
C PHE A 322 -14.11 -6.48 8.78
N HIS A 323 -14.87 -7.44 8.26
CA HIS A 323 -16.27 -7.58 8.64
C HIS A 323 -16.32 -8.28 10.01
N GLY A 324 -16.96 -7.63 11.00
CA GLY A 324 -16.94 -7.96 12.44
C GLY A 324 -17.59 -9.28 12.86
N GLU A 325 -17.58 -10.27 11.98
CA GLU A 325 -18.08 -11.63 12.19
C GLU A 325 -17.06 -12.50 12.95
N LYS A 326 -15.85 -11.99 13.21
CA LYS A 326 -14.77 -12.71 13.87
C LYS A 326 -14.35 -12.08 15.18
N VAL A 327 -14.12 -12.93 16.18
CA VAL A 327 -13.50 -12.56 17.45
C VAL A 327 -12.09 -12.02 17.20
N HIS A 328 -11.73 -10.95 17.90
CA HIS A 328 -10.44 -10.28 17.73
C HIS A 328 -9.27 -11.27 17.90
N PRO A 329 -8.26 -11.28 17.00
CA PRO A 329 -7.14 -12.24 17.03
C PRO A 329 -6.36 -12.29 18.35
N THR A 330 -6.36 -11.20 19.14
CA THR A 330 -5.76 -11.13 20.48
C THR A 330 -6.20 -12.24 21.44
N PHE A 331 -7.39 -12.82 21.24
CA PHE A 331 -7.90 -13.91 22.06
C PHE A 331 -7.55 -15.32 21.53
N LYS A 332 -6.80 -15.43 20.42
CA LYS A 332 -6.30 -16.73 19.93
C LYS A 332 -5.12 -17.19 20.79
N VAL A 333 -5.29 -18.34 21.44
CA VAL A 333 -4.29 -18.93 22.35
C VAL A 333 -3.27 -19.83 21.61
N ILE A 334 -3.60 -20.27 20.39
CA ILE A 334 -2.75 -21.14 19.56
C ILE A 334 -2.69 -20.56 18.14
N LYS A 335 -1.52 -20.62 17.51
CA LYS A 335 -1.33 -20.27 16.09
C LYS A 335 -2.20 -21.19 15.23
N ASP A 336 -2.97 -20.60 14.33
CA ASP A 336 -3.79 -21.33 13.38
C ASP A 336 -3.33 -21.10 11.94
N TYR A 337 -3.82 -21.96 11.07
CA TYR A 337 -3.57 -21.92 9.63
C TYR A 337 -3.88 -20.55 9.00
N GLU A 338 -4.91 -19.86 9.50
CA GLU A 338 -5.28 -18.52 9.03
C GLU A 338 -4.19 -17.48 9.35
N SER A 339 -3.53 -17.60 10.49
CA SER A 339 -2.43 -16.70 10.86
C SER A 339 -1.18 -16.93 10.01
N GLU A 340 -0.88 -18.19 9.66
CA GLU A 340 0.23 -18.55 8.76
C GLU A 340 -0.04 -18.04 7.33
N GLU A 341 -1.24 -18.26 6.82
CA GLU A 341 -1.68 -17.75 5.52
C GLU A 341 -1.57 -16.22 5.45
N ILE A 342 -2.05 -15.49 6.48
CA ILE A 342 -1.94 -14.04 6.52
C ILE A 342 -0.46 -13.59 6.53
N GLN A 343 0.41 -14.33 7.24
CA GLN A 343 1.83 -14.03 7.26
C GLN A 343 2.48 -14.21 5.88
N GLU A 344 2.17 -15.29 5.16
CA GLU A 344 2.65 -15.51 3.78
C GLU A 344 2.17 -14.40 2.84
N LEU A 345 0.91 -13.95 2.98
CA LEU A 345 0.38 -12.82 2.21
C LEU A 345 1.09 -11.51 2.54
N ASN A 346 1.37 -11.25 3.82
CA ASN A 346 2.10 -10.06 4.25
C ASN A 346 3.49 -10.00 3.64
N ASP A 347 4.19 -11.14 3.54
CA ASP A 347 5.53 -11.19 2.96
C ASP A 347 5.51 -10.75 1.50
N ILE A 348 4.57 -11.26 0.70
CA ILE A 348 4.43 -10.87 -0.72
C ILE A 348 3.93 -9.43 -0.85
N LEU A 349 2.92 -9.04 -0.06
CA LEU A 349 2.29 -7.73 -0.11
C LEU A 349 3.27 -6.60 0.27
N SER A 350 4.15 -6.85 1.25
CA SER A 350 5.17 -5.88 1.68
C SER A 350 6.13 -5.51 0.53
N ILE A 351 6.57 -6.51 -0.24
CA ILE A 351 7.45 -6.37 -1.40
C ILE A 351 6.68 -5.70 -2.54
N PHE A 352 5.43 -6.14 -2.79
CA PHE A 352 4.62 -5.59 -3.87
C PHE A 352 4.34 -4.10 -3.69
N ILE A 353 3.98 -3.67 -2.48
CA ILE A 353 3.76 -2.24 -2.16
C ILE A 353 5.06 -1.46 -2.29
N TYR A 354 6.19 -2.02 -1.81
CA TYR A 354 7.51 -1.42 -1.98
C TYR A 354 7.83 -1.16 -3.47
N GLU A 355 7.63 -2.17 -4.32
CA GLU A 355 7.84 -2.05 -5.76
C GLU A 355 6.86 -1.09 -6.42
N LEU A 356 5.60 -1.07 -5.98
CA LEU A 356 4.59 -0.14 -6.48
C LEU A 356 4.93 1.32 -6.14
N ILE A 357 5.41 1.60 -4.93
CA ILE A 357 5.89 2.94 -4.53
C ILE A 357 7.08 3.37 -5.40
N ARG A 358 8.00 2.45 -5.72
CA ARG A 358 9.15 2.74 -6.60
C ARG A 358 8.76 2.91 -8.07
N ALA A 359 7.73 2.20 -8.50
CA ALA A 359 7.13 2.30 -9.82
C ALA A 359 6.28 3.57 -10.00
N ASN A 360 6.32 4.52 -9.07
CA ASN A 360 5.46 5.69 -9.13
C ASN A 360 5.64 6.53 -10.40
N HIS A 361 6.79 6.50 -11.07
CA HIS A 361 6.97 7.18 -12.37
C HIS A 361 6.01 6.69 -13.47
N LEU A 362 5.34 5.56 -13.28
CA LEU A 362 4.33 5.01 -14.20
C LEU A 362 2.91 5.53 -13.97
N TYR A 363 2.66 6.33 -12.92
CA TYR A 363 1.33 6.83 -12.57
C TYR A 363 1.27 8.23 -11.95
#